data_AF-A0A554VKK6-F1
#
_entry.id   AF-A0A554VKK6-F1
#
_cell.length_a   1.000
_cell.length_b   1.000
_cell.length_c   1.000
_cell.angle_alpha   90.00
_cell.angle_beta   90.00
_cell.angle_gamma   90.00
#
_symmetry.space_group_name_H-M   'P 1'
#
loop_
_entity.id
_entity.type
_entity.pdbx_description
1 polymer ?
#
loop_
_entity_poly.entity_id
_entity_poly.type
_entity_poly.pdbx_seq_one_letter_code
_entity_poly.pdbx_strand_id
1 'polypeptide(L)'
;MNKHLSILLIFWSTHCMFAQTNNLTGSPYSLFGLGVQSNSNIGKNNALGRGGIALESNHLINIYNPASFASIPKQSFLLDIGFLGELNEVSNSSKDELRLAANFSNLAFAFSVSDRSGLGISIIPFTDVGYSLVGIRSNIEGSQNEFVSNITGSGGLSDLKLNYGYQLFDNFRIGLTTSYLFGSIKETENVVIGEAFLNITEENFYNGFRFGFGFQYDINDTYTIGFTTDLPTSLNGSQDRFVTKTLDFVATDEESEKGLDISNFKLPLEIGFGVRAKPMNGLTLNIDYKRNLWSTTDQRDEIGKFVDQSIISLGAQYRARERGLKYWQNVEFRAGINYDSGYLKVNTEVIDNYSFSAGIGFPISRSGNSMLNISFTSGQRGSVEGILIEEKFNLININLSLKDIWFKKIKFN
;
A
#
# COMPACT_ATOMS: atom_id res chain seq x y z
N MET A 1 -3.17 -17.08 -42.16
CA MET A 1 -3.38 -17.71 -40.84
C MET A 1 -3.28 -16.71 -39.66
N ASN A 2 -3.54 -15.39 -39.82
CA ASN A 2 -3.21 -14.39 -38.77
C ASN A 2 -4.13 -13.14 -38.78
N LYS A 3 -5.46 -13.31 -38.76
CA LYS A 3 -6.42 -12.23 -38.42
C LYS A 3 -7.57 -12.74 -37.56
N HIS A 4 -8.01 -13.98 -37.80
CA HIS A 4 -9.05 -14.62 -37.01
C HIS A 4 -8.61 -15.00 -35.58
N LEU A 5 -7.31 -15.28 -35.35
CA LEU A 5 -6.80 -15.60 -34.02
C LEU A 5 -6.79 -14.36 -33.08
N SER A 6 -6.54 -13.18 -33.63
CA SER A 6 -6.57 -11.91 -32.90
C SER A 6 -8.00 -11.50 -32.52
N ILE A 7 -8.98 -11.81 -33.37
CA ILE A 7 -10.41 -11.57 -33.10
C ILE A 7 -10.94 -12.58 -32.07
N LEU A 8 -10.46 -13.83 -32.09
CA LEU A 8 -10.81 -14.84 -31.09
C LEU A 8 -10.29 -14.50 -29.69
N LEU A 9 -9.09 -13.91 -29.60
CA LEU A 9 -8.51 -13.45 -28.32
C LEU A 9 -9.27 -12.26 -27.71
N ILE A 10 -9.84 -11.39 -28.55
CA ILE A 10 -10.68 -10.27 -28.09
C ILE A 10 -12.06 -10.78 -27.64
N PHE A 11 -12.61 -11.80 -28.31
CA PHE A 11 -13.90 -12.41 -27.93
C PHE A 11 -13.85 -13.30 -26.69
N TRP A 12 -12.67 -13.79 -26.27
CA TRP A 12 -12.51 -14.53 -25.02
C TRP A 12 -12.28 -13.64 -23.79
N SER A 13 -12.03 -12.34 -23.99
CA SER A 13 -11.87 -11.38 -22.88
C SER A 13 -13.19 -10.89 -22.27
N THR A 14 -14.34 -11.23 -22.86
CA THR A 14 -15.66 -10.72 -22.44
C THR A 14 -16.44 -11.65 -21.50
N HIS A 15 -15.86 -12.78 -21.07
CA HIS A 15 -16.54 -13.78 -20.23
C HIS A 15 -16.02 -13.91 -18.78
N CYS A 16 -15.25 -12.94 -18.30
CA CYS A 16 -14.93 -12.79 -16.88
C CYS A 16 -15.29 -11.38 -16.41
N MET A 17 -16.57 -11.01 -16.52
CA MET A 17 -17.09 -9.89 -15.74
C MET A 17 -17.26 -10.37 -14.29
N PHE A 18 -16.14 -10.43 -13.55
CA PHE A 18 -16.21 -10.33 -12.10
C PHE A 18 -16.80 -8.95 -11.79
N ALA A 19 -17.65 -8.83 -10.77
CA ALA A 19 -18.17 -7.54 -10.33
C ALA A 19 -16.96 -6.63 -10.02
N GLN A 20 -16.68 -5.68 -10.89
CA GLN A 20 -15.65 -4.67 -10.66
C GLN A 20 -16.24 -3.70 -9.63
N THR A 21 -15.85 -3.87 -8.38
CA THR A 21 -16.17 -2.89 -7.35
C THR A 21 -15.27 -1.67 -7.58
N ASN A 22 -15.79 -0.45 -7.45
CA ASN A 22 -14.98 0.78 -7.41
C ASN A 22 -14.15 0.91 -6.12
N ASN A 23 -13.86 -0.22 -5.47
CA ASN A 23 -13.24 -0.30 -4.17
C ASN A 23 -11.74 -0.49 -4.34
N LEU A 24 -10.96 0.21 -3.53
CA LEU A 24 -9.50 0.07 -3.55
C LEU A 24 -9.04 -1.26 -2.91
N THR A 25 -9.90 -1.92 -2.14
CA THR A 25 -9.64 -3.25 -1.55
C THR A 25 -10.94 -4.06 -1.44
N GLY A 26 -10.82 -5.39 -1.31
CA GLY A 26 -11.95 -6.25 -0.94
C GLY A 26 -12.04 -6.56 0.56
N SER A 27 -11.14 -6.02 1.38
CA SER A 27 -11.00 -6.39 2.79
C SER A 27 -12.17 -5.88 3.64
N PRO A 28 -12.89 -6.74 4.38
CA PRO A 28 -13.95 -6.31 5.29
C PRO A 28 -13.40 -5.47 6.46
N TYR A 29 -12.13 -5.64 6.79
CA TYR A 29 -11.45 -4.86 7.83
C TYR A 29 -11.16 -3.41 7.43
N SER A 30 -11.42 -3.04 6.17
CA SER A 30 -11.31 -1.67 5.69
C SER A 30 -12.44 -0.74 6.17
N LEU A 31 -13.42 -1.29 6.89
CA LEU A 31 -14.46 -0.53 7.60
C LEU A 31 -13.88 0.39 8.69
N PHE A 32 -12.73 0.03 9.25
CA PHE A 32 -12.22 0.67 10.46
C PHE A 32 -11.25 1.82 10.17
N GLY A 33 -11.37 2.90 10.94
CA GLY A 33 -10.50 4.07 10.91
C GLY A 33 -10.36 4.67 9.51
N LEU A 34 -9.12 4.70 9.00
CA LEU A 34 -8.82 5.20 7.65
C LEU A 34 -8.84 4.10 6.56
N GLY A 35 -9.29 2.89 6.90
CA GLY A 35 -9.18 1.69 6.08
C GLY A 35 -8.00 0.80 6.45
N VAL A 36 -7.70 -0.16 5.57
CA VAL A 36 -6.53 -1.03 5.72
C VAL A 36 -5.29 -0.39 5.12
N GLN A 37 -4.12 -0.68 5.68
CA GLN A 37 -2.85 -0.27 5.07
C GLN A 37 -2.77 -0.78 3.63
N SER A 38 -2.44 0.11 2.69
CA SER A 38 -2.43 -0.27 1.28
C SER A 38 -1.40 -1.35 0.98
N ASN A 39 -1.81 -2.29 0.13
CA ASN A 39 -0.94 -3.31 -0.44
C ASN A 39 0.01 -2.75 -1.53
N SER A 40 -0.17 -1.49 -1.93
CA SER A 40 0.69 -0.80 -2.90
C SER A 40 2.13 -0.63 -2.41
N ASN A 41 3.11 -0.77 -3.31
CA ASN A 41 4.54 -0.67 -3.00
C ASN A 41 5.39 -0.56 -4.28
N ILE A 42 6.63 -0.11 -4.13
CA ILE A 42 7.53 0.19 -5.26
C ILE A 42 8.40 -1.01 -5.64
N GLY A 43 8.44 -1.28 -6.95
CA GLY A 43 9.47 -2.08 -7.59
C GLY A 43 9.71 -3.44 -6.92
N LYS A 44 10.97 -3.69 -6.56
CA LYS A 44 11.39 -4.99 -6.00
C LYS A 44 10.92 -5.25 -4.58
N ASN A 45 10.58 -4.22 -3.81
CA ASN A 45 10.24 -4.38 -2.40
C ASN A 45 8.97 -5.24 -2.22
N ASN A 46 8.08 -5.26 -3.22
CA ASN A 46 6.93 -6.17 -3.28
C ASN A 46 7.32 -7.64 -3.06
N ALA A 47 8.40 -8.11 -3.68
CA ALA A 47 8.83 -9.51 -3.61
C ALA A 47 9.85 -9.81 -2.50
N LEU A 48 10.18 -8.81 -1.67
CA LEU A 48 11.16 -8.92 -0.58
C LEU A 48 10.49 -8.85 0.79
N GLY A 49 9.27 -9.38 0.88
CA GLY A 49 8.47 -9.35 2.11
C GLY A 49 8.12 -7.93 2.55
N ARG A 50 7.99 -6.99 1.59
CA ARG A 50 7.70 -5.56 1.87
C ARG A 50 8.73 -4.90 2.79
N GLY A 51 9.96 -5.43 2.78
CA GLY A 51 11.11 -4.88 3.48
C GLY A 51 12.06 -4.12 2.56
N GLY A 52 12.91 -3.30 3.15
CA GLY A 52 14.01 -2.61 2.51
C GLY A 52 14.73 -1.57 3.35
N ILE A 53 14.60 -1.53 4.68
CA ILE A 53 15.15 -0.42 5.50
C ILE A 53 16.66 -0.22 5.30
N ALA A 54 17.42 -1.31 5.13
CA ALA A 54 18.86 -1.28 4.86
C ALA A 54 19.24 -1.45 3.37
N LEU A 55 18.27 -1.46 2.45
CA LEU A 55 18.52 -1.54 1.01
C LEU A 55 18.84 -0.15 0.44
N GLU A 56 19.77 -0.10 -0.51
CA GLU A 56 20.17 1.14 -1.20
C GLU A 56 19.29 1.42 -2.42
N SER A 57 19.15 2.70 -2.79
CA SER A 57 18.47 3.12 -4.02
C SER A 57 19.43 3.24 -5.22
N ASN A 58 20.25 2.22 -5.47
CA ASN A 58 21.29 2.29 -6.51
C ASN A 58 20.78 2.02 -7.95
N HIS A 59 19.78 1.15 -8.10
CA HIS A 59 19.20 0.74 -9.38
C HIS A 59 17.68 0.89 -9.42
N LEU A 60 17.06 0.98 -8.25
CA LEU A 60 15.62 0.94 -8.00
C LEU A 60 15.34 1.91 -6.86
N ILE A 61 14.15 2.48 -6.82
CA ILE A 61 13.74 3.41 -5.76
C ILE A 61 13.39 2.60 -4.51
N ASN A 62 13.90 3.01 -3.35
CA ASN A 62 13.57 2.42 -2.05
C ASN A 62 13.05 3.49 -1.07
N ILE A 63 11.74 3.53 -0.89
CA ILE A 63 11.07 4.50 0.00
C ILE A 63 11.06 4.09 1.47
N TYR A 64 11.51 2.89 1.82
CA TYR A 64 11.51 2.41 3.21
C TYR A 64 12.54 3.11 4.10
N ASN A 65 13.49 3.84 3.50
CA ASN A 65 14.46 4.64 4.22
C ASN A 65 14.94 5.80 3.33
N PRO A 66 14.72 7.08 3.71
CA PRO A 66 15.15 8.23 2.92
C PRO A 66 16.68 8.29 2.74
N ALA A 67 17.46 7.73 3.66
CA ALA A 67 18.93 7.70 3.53
C ALA A 67 19.39 6.88 2.31
N SER A 68 18.56 5.96 1.82
CA SER A 68 18.88 5.14 0.64
C SER A 68 19.06 5.96 -0.64
N PHE A 69 18.45 7.16 -0.72
CA PHE A 69 18.51 8.04 -1.89
C PHE A 69 19.90 8.65 -2.10
N ALA A 70 20.72 8.73 -1.05
CA ALA A 70 22.11 9.16 -1.19
C ALA A 70 22.96 8.19 -2.02
N SER A 71 22.51 6.93 -2.19
CA SER A 71 23.18 5.90 -3.00
C SER A 71 22.78 5.92 -4.48
N ILE A 72 21.94 6.88 -4.91
CA ILE A 72 21.60 7.02 -6.33
C ILE A 72 22.86 7.44 -7.10
N PRO A 73 23.28 6.69 -8.13
CA PRO A 73 24.51 7.00 -8.85
C PRO A 73 24.48 8.39 -9.50
N LYS A 74 25.65 9.01 -9.57
CA LYS A 74 25.85 10.32 -10.20
C LYS A 74 25.22 10.39 -11.59
N GLN A 75 24.57 11.53 -11.86
CA GLN A 75 23.91 11.82 -13.14
C GLN A 75 22.91 10.74 -13.53
N SER A 76 22.24 10.09 -12.58
CA SER A 76 21.20 9.11 -12.91
C SER A 76 19.84 9.56 -12.39
N PHE A 77 18.81 9.11 -13.10
CA PHE A 77 17.43 9.17 -12.64
C PHE A 77 16.83 7.76 -12.65
N LEU A 78 15.85 7.59 -11.78
CA LEU A 78 15.05 6.40 -11.59
C LEU A 78 13.58 6.80 -11.74
N LEU A 79 12.80 5.95 -12.41
CA LEU A 79 11.35 6.09 -12.53
C LEU A 79 10.73 4.73 -12.23
N ASP A 80 9.71 4.68 -11.39
CA ASP A 80 8.94 3.47 -11.11
C ASP A 80 7.46 3.75 -11.28
N ILE A 81 6.79 2.90 -12.07
CA ILE A 81 5.34 2.93 -12.27
C ILE A 81 4.82 1.53 -11.94
N GLY A 82 3.89 1.44 -11.00
CA GLY A 82 3.35 0.18 -10.50
C GLY A 82 1.85 0.04 -10.69
N PHE A 83 1.40 -1.18 -10.94
CA PHE A 83 0.00 -1.60 -10.92
C PHE A 83 -0.17 -2.79 -9.98
N LEU A 84 -1.29 -2.85 -9.29
CA LEU A 84 -1.64 -3.87 -8.31
C LEU A 84 -2.98 -4.50 -8.68
N GLY A 85 -3.01 -5.83 -8.80
CA GLY A 85 -4.24 -6.61 -8.75
C GLY A 85 -4.35 -7.32 -7.42
N GLU A 86 -5.52 -7.27 -6.80
CA GLU A 86 -5.82 -7.88 -5.51
C GLU A 86 -7.06 -8.79 -5.65
N LEU A 87 -6.92 -10.03 -5.22
CA LEU A 87 -7.99 -11.03 -5.19
C LEU A 87 -8.16 -11.51 -3.75
N ASN A 88 -9.28 -11.15 -3.13
CA ASN A 88 -9.61 -11.52 -1.76
C ASN A 88 -10.71 -12.56 -1.75
N GLU A 89 -10.45 -13.65 -1.05
CA GLU A 89 -11.40 -14.68 -0.69
C GLU A 89 -11.79 -14.43 0.77
N VAL A 90 -13.04 -14.02 0.97
CA VAL A 90 -13.60 -13.68 2.27
C VAL A 90 -14.50 -14.82 2.70
N SER A 91 -14.12 -15.51 3.77
CA SER A 91 -14.89 -16.63 4.31
C SER A 91 -15.48 -16.27 5.67
N ASN A 92 -16.77 -16.54 5.82
CA ASN A 92 -17.45 -16.54 7.11
C ASN A 92 -18.21 -17.87 7.25
N SER A 93 -18.66 -18.25 8.45
CA SER A 93 -19.26 -19.55 8.81
C SER A 93 -20.41 -20.06 7.93
N SER A 94 -20.88 -19.26 6.97
CA SER A 94 -22.00 -19.57 6.09
C SER A 94 -21.77 -19.33 4.59
N LYS A 95 -20.76 -18.55 4.17
CA LYS A 95 -20.55 -18.17 2.75
C LYS A 95 -19.09 -17.79 2.47
N ASP A 96 -18.64 -18.16 1.27
CA ASP A 96 -17.39 -17.69 0.67
C ASP A 96 -17.72 -16.66 -0.42
N GLU A 97 -17.00 -15.53 -0.41
CA GLU A 97 -17.12 -14.47 -1.41
C GLU A 97 -15.75 -14.17 -2.03
N LEU A 98 -15.72 -14.02 -3.35
CA LEU A 98 -14.52 -13.63 -4.09
C LEU A 98 -14.63 -12.17 -4.55
N ARG A 99 -13.65 -11.35 -4.16
CA ARG A 99 -13.58 -9.91 -4.48
C ARG A 99 -12.31 -9.61 -5.27
N LEU A 100 -12.45 -8.87 -6.36
CA LEU A 100 -11.33 -8.46 -7.22
C LEU A 100 -11.22 -6.93 -7.22
N ALA A 101 -10.03 -6.43 -6.89
CA ALA A 101 -9.68 -5.02 -7.02
C ALA A 101 -8.45 -4.87 -7.94
N ALA A 102 -8.45 -3.82 -8.76
CA ALA A 102 -7.34 -3.50 -9.65
C ALA A 102 -7.01 -2.02 -9.52
N ASN A 103 -5.83 -1.73 -9.01
CA ASN A 103 -5.45 -0.40 -8.58
C ASN A 103 -4.12 0.05 -9.20
N PHE A 104 -3.99 1.37 -9.26
CA PHE A 104 -2.69 1.99 -9.41
C PHE A 104 -1.87 1.79 -8.13
N SER A 105 -0.65 1.28 -8.24
CA SER A 105 0.20 1.00 -7.06
C SER A 105 1.08 2.20 -6.72
N ASN A 106 1.81 2.76 -7.69
CA ASN A 106 2.71 3.88 -7.42
C ASN A 106 3.18 4.60 -8.68
N LEU A 107 3.48 5.89 -8.53
CA LEU A 107 4.38 6.65 -9.42
C LEU A 107 5.50 7.20 -8.56
N ALA A 108 6.75 6.88 -8.89
CA ALA A 108 7.91 7.38 -8.17
C ALA A 108 9.02 7.81 -9.12
N PHE A 109 9.63 8.94 -8.82
CA PHE A 109 10.75 9.48 -9.57
C PHE A 109 11.87 9.85 -8.59
N ALA A 110 13.11 9.50 -8.91
CA ALA A 110 14.26 9.84 -8.08
C ALA A 110 15.47 10.17 -8.93
N PHE A 111 16.37 11.01 -8.42
CA PHE A 111 17.57 11.40 -9.14
C PHE A 111 18.69 11.82 -8.21
N SER A 112 19.93 11.72 -8.69
CA SER A 112 21.09 12.27 -8.00
C SER A 112 21.08 13.79 -8.08
N VAL A 113 21.16 14.46 -6.94
CA VAL A 113 21.32 15.93 -6.85
C VAL A 113 22.80 16.30 -6.87
N SER A 114 23.64 15.52 -6.20
CA SER A 114 25.10 15.67 -6.17
C SER A 114 25.76 14.29 -6.10
N ASP A 115 27.09 14.27 -6.00
CA ASP A 115 27.85 13.03 -5.81
C ASP A 115 27.59 12.37 -4.44
N ARG A 116 26.98 13.11 -3.50
CA ARG A 116 26.69 12.66 -2.14
C ARG A 116 25.22 12.76 -1.76
N SER A 117 24.33 13.10 -2.70
CA SER A 117 22.93 13.31 -2.35
C SER A 117 21.97 12.97 -3.48
N GLY A 118 20.80 12.47 -3.11
CA GLY A 118 19.71 12.17 -4.03
C GLY A 118 18.37 12.62 -3.48
N LEU A 119 17.44 12.85 -4.39
CA LEU A 119 16.07 13.26 -4.09
C LEU A 119 15.10 12.30 -4.76
N GLY A 120 13.98 12.04 -4.10
CA GLY A 120 12.88 11.26 -4.65
C GLY A 120 11.53 11.87 -4.35
N ILE A 121 10.63 11.80 -5.31
CA ILE A 121 9.21 12.13 -5.15
C ILE A 121 8.38 10.90 -5.53
N SER A 122 7.36 10.57 -4.74
CA SER A 122 6.45 9.47 -5.05
C SER A 122 5.04 9.73 -4.59
N ILE A 123 4.06 9.25 -5.35
CA ILE A 123 2.66 9.15 -4.94
C ILE A 123 2.25 7.68 -4.89
N ILE A 124 1.71 7.26 -3.74
CA ILE A 124 1.38 5.86 -3.43
C ILE A 124 0.13 5.88 -2.55
N PRO A 125 -0.83 4.97 -2.73
CA PRO A 125 -1.90 4.78 -1.76
C PRO A 125 -1.33 4.45 -0.37
N PHE A 126 -1.84 5.13 0.65
CA PHE A 126 -1.49 4.95 2.05
C PHE A 126 -2.45 3.97 2.72
N THR A 127 -3.75 4.21 2.58
CA THR A 127 -4.82 3.31 3.05
C THR A 127 -5.85 3.10 1.96
N ASP A 128 -6.48 1.93 2.00
CA ASP A 128 -7.53 1.53 1.06
C ASP A 128 -8.82 1.20 1.84
N VAL A 129 -9.95 1.76 1.37
CA VAL A 129 -11.30 1.48 1.87
C VAL A 129 -12.11 0.80 0.78
N GLY A 130 -12.80 -0.27 1.16
CA GLY A 130 -13.58 -1.06 0.23
C GLY A 130 -14.36 -2.17 0.93
N TYR A 131 -15.60 -1.88 1.30
CA TYR A 131 -16.47 -2.85 1.95
C TYR A 131 -17.93 -2.67 1.51
N SER A 132 -18.72 -3.73 1.68
CA SER A 132 -20.16 -3.74 1.42
C SER A 132 -20.85 -4.64 2.45
N LEU A 133 -21.75 -4.06 3.24
CA LEU A 133 -22.58 -4.72 4.22
C LEU A 133 -24.03 -4.67 3.71
N VAL A 134 -24.63 -5.83 3.49
CA VAL A 134 -25.96 -5.93 2.87
C VAL A 134 -26.93 -6.58 3.85
N GLY A 135 -28.10 -5.96 4.02
CA GLY A 135 -29.19 -6.53 4.81
C GLY A 135 -29.01 -6.41 6.31
N ILE A 136 -28.32 -5.35 6.78
CA ILE A 136 -28.19 -5.06 8.21
C ILE A 136 -29.58 -4.70 8.76
N ARG A 137 -29.99 -5.36 9.84
CA ARG A 137 -31.27 -5.10 10.52
C ARG A 137 -30.99 -4.34 11.80
N SER A 138 -31.60 -3.17 11.92
CA SER A 138 -31.45 -2.27 13.06
C SER A 138 -32.81 -1.81 13.54
N ASN A 139 -32.93 -1.55 14.85
CA ASN A 139 -34.16 -1.01 15.42
C ASN A 139 -34.26 0.50 15.12
N ILE A 140 -35.46 0.96 14.81
CA ILE A 140 -35.76 2.40 14.79
C ILE A 140 -35.73 2.88 16.24
N GLU A 141 -34.87 3.85 16.56
CA GLU A 141 -34.74 4.38 17.91
C GLU A 141 -36.10 4.87 18.45
N GLY A 142 -36.45 4.45 19.66
CA GLY A 142 -37.75 4.77 20.27
C GLY A 142 -38.95 3.96 19.75
N SER A 143 -38.74 2.93 18.94
CA SER A 143 -39.78 2.07 18.36
C SER A 143 -39.44 0.56 18.50
N GLN A 144 -40.44 -0.30 18.29
CA GLN A 144 -40.26 -1.77 18.14
C GLN A 144 -40.08 -2.19 16.67
N ASN A 145 -40.10 -1.23 15.74
CA ASN A 145 -39.96 -1.49 14.31
C ASN A 145 -38.48 -1.59 13.93
N GLU A 146 -38.18 -2.46 12.96
CA GLU A 146 -36.86 -2.59 12.35
C GLU A 146 -36.80 -1.89 11.00
N PHE A 147 -35.60 -1.48 10.60
CA PHE A 147 -35.26 -1.12 9.22
C PHE A 147 -34.16 -2.03 8.69
N VAL A 148 -34.10 -2.13 7.36
CA VAL A 148 -33.01 -2.81 6.67
C VAL A 148 -32.12 -1.77 6.02
N SER A 149 -30.81 -1.83 6.28
CA SER A 149 -29.83 -0.98 5.62
C SER A 149 -28.76 -1.76 4.86
N ASN A 150 -28.29 -1.12 3.79
CA ASN A 150 -27.12 -1.55 3.01
C ASN A 150 -26.08 -0.44 3.09
N ILE A 151 -24.90 -0.75 3.61
CA ILE A 151 -23.82 0.20 3.84
C ILE A 151 -22.66 -0.16 2.92
N THR A 152 -22.18 0.81 2.16
CA THR A 152 -21.01 0.66 1.29
C THR A 152 -19.98 1.73 1.57
N GLY A 153 -18.72 1.34 1.75
CA GLY A 153 -17.60 2.26 1.94
C GLY A 153 -16.53 2.10 0.86
N SER A 154 -15.98 3.23 0.41
CA SER A 154 -14.95 3.29 -0.62
C SER A 154 -14.05 4.52 -0.44
N GLY A 155 -12.87 4.51 -1.06
CA GLY A 155 -11.91 5.60 -1.00
C GLY A 155 -10.66 5.20 -0.23
N GLY A 156 -10.03 6.16 0.44
CA GLY A 156 -8.77 5.95 1.15
C GLY A 156 -7.88 7.18 1.09
N LEU A 157 -6.67 7.06 1.61
CA LEU A 157 -5.67 8.13 1.60
C LEU A 157 -4.53 7.80 0.66
N SER A 158 -3.97 8.81 0.02
CA SER A 158 -2.73 8.77 -0.74
C SER A 158 -1.62 9.50 0.01
N ASP A 159 -0.38 9.08 -0.20
CA ASP A 159 0.82 9.71 0.32
C ASP A 159 1.67 10.27 -0.81
N LEU A 160 1.78 11.60 -0.87
CA LEU A 160 2.79 12.29 -1.66
C LEU A 160 4.06 12.47 -0.82
N LYS A 161 5.04 11.60 -1.06
CA LYS A 161 6.32 11.60 -0.35
C LYS A 161 7.39 12.38 -1.11
N LEU A 162 8.12 13.22 -0.39
CA LEU A 162 9.41 13.77 -0.77
C LEU A 162 10.49 13.17 0.12
N ASN A 163 11.48 12.52 -0.47
CA ASN A 163 12.63 11.92 0.21
C ASN A 163 13.91 12.63 -0.21
N TYR A 164 14.75 12.96 0.75
CA TYR A 164 16.08 13.49 0.52
C TYR A 164 17.10 12.68 1.31
N GLY A 165 18.13 12.18 0.63
CA GLY A 165 19.23 11.44 1.23
C GLY A 165 20.56 12.17 1.04
N TYR A 166 21.39 12.18 2.06
CA TYR A 166 22.76 12.73 2.04
C TYR A 166 23.78 11.75 2.63
N GLN A 167 24.91 11.59 1.95
CA GLN A 167 26.05 10.80 2.39
C GLN A 167 27.00 11.68 3.21
N LEU A 168 26.94 11.53 4.54
CA LEU A 168 27.72 12.32 5.49
C LEU A 168 29.18 11.84 5.53
N PHE A 169 29.36 10.52 5.57
CA PHE A 169 30.65 9.84 5.46
C PHE A 169 30.54 8.73 4.41
N ASP A 170 31.68 8.21 3.93
CA ASP A 170 31.68 7.21 2.85
C ASP A 170 30.83 5.97 3.20
N ASN A 171 30.76 5.61 4.49
CA ASN A 171 29.97 4.49 5.01
C ASN A 171 28.71 4.90 5.80
N PHE A 172 28.35 6.19 5.84
CA PHE A 172 27.21 6.67 6.63
C PHE A 172 26.34 7.66 5.86
N ARG A 173 25.07 7.30 5.71
CA ARG A 173 24.05 8.08 5.01
C ARG A 173 22.93 8.44 5.98
N ILE A 174 22.39 9.64 5.82
CA ILE A 174 21.23 10.13 6.54
C ILE A 174 20.17 10.58 5.53
N GLY A 175 18.91 10.66 5.97
CA GLY A 175 17.85 11.16 5.12
C GLY A 175 16.65 11.68 5.90
N LEU A 176 15.87 12.49 5.20
CA LEU A 176 14.64 13.10 5.65
C LEU A 176 13.52 12.74 4.66
N THR A 177 12.33 12.44 5.19
CA THR A 177 11.10 12.27 4.43
C THR A 177 10.09 13.30 4.88
N THR A 178 9.35 13.86 3.92
CA THR A 178 8.13 14.64 4.15
C THR A 178 7.01 14.00 3.36
N SER A 179 5.98 13.53 4.06
CA SER A 179 4.75 12.97 3.51
C SER A 179 3.65 14.01 3.60
N TYR A 180 2.93 14.21 2.50
CA TYR A 180 1.61 14.86 2.51
C TYR A 180 0.57 13.79 2.29
N LEU A 181 -0.18 13.48 3.35
CA LEU A 181 -1.25 12.50 3.36
C LEU A 181 -2.55 13.21 3.04
N PHE A 182 -3.32 12.69 2.09
CA PHE A 182 -4.58 13.29 1.68
C PHE A 182 -5.51 12.27 1.03
N GLY A 183 -6.81 12.45 1.18
CA GLY A 183 -7.81 11.63 0.50
C GLY A 183 -9.20 11.80 1.10
N SER A 184 -10.15 11.03 0.58
CA SER A 184 -11.50 10.97 1.12
C SER A 184 -11.95 9.52 1.30
N ILE A 185 -12.79 9.31 2.29
CA ILE A 185 -13.47 8.06 2.57
C ILE A 185 -14.96 8.35 2.47
N LYS A 186 -15.62 7.70 1.52
CA LYS A 186 -17.04 7.86 1.26
C LYS A 186 -17.79 6.64 1.76
N GLU A 187 -18.76 6.90 2.64
CA GLU A 187 -19.75 5.94 3.09
C GLU A 187 -21.11 6.27 2.48
N THR A 188 -21.86 5.25 2.10
CA THR A 188 -23.24 5.40 1.65
C THR A 188 -24.09 4.34 2.32
N GLU A 189 -25.07 4.79 3.09
CA GLU A 189 -26.08 3.94 3.72
C GLU A 189 -27.42 4.12 2.99
N ASN A 190 -27.98 3.01 2.52
CA ASN A 190 -29.32 2.97 1.94
C ASN A 190 -30.24 2.26 2.93
N VAL A 191 -31.18 3.00 3.50
CA VAL A 191 -32.15 2.49 4.48
C VAL A 191 -33.51 2.33 3.82
N VAL A 192 -34.16 1.18 4.07
CA VAL A 192 -35.52 0.90 3.63
C VAL A 192 -36.43 0.78 4.85
N ILE A 193 -37.46 1.63 4.92
CA ILE A 193 -38.46 1.66 6.00
C ILE A 193 -39.87 1.68 5.39
N GLY A 194 -40.52 0.52 5.32
CA GLY A 194 -41.82 0.41 4.64
C GLY A 194 -41.71 0.77 3.17
N GLU A 195 -42.41 1.84 2.74
CA GLU A 195 -42.36 2.39 1.38
C GLU A 195 -41.35 3.55 1.22
N ALA A 196 -40.73 3.99 2.31
CA ALA A 196 -39.74 5.06 2.30
C ALA A 196 -38.32 4.52 2.10
N PHE A 197 -37.54 5.24 1.31
CA PHE A 197 -36.11 4.99 1.10
C PHE A 197 -35.31 6.20 1.58
N LEU A 198 -34.29 5.98 2.39
CA LEU A 198 -33.35 7.01 2.79
C LEU A 198 -31.98 6.66 2.20
N ASN A 199 -31.33 7.65 1.59
CA ASN A 199 -29.94 7.56 1.18
C ASN A 199 -29.15 8.57 2.01
N ILE A 200 -28.24 8.07 2.83
CA ILE A 200 -27.30 8.86 3.61
C ILE A 200 -25.93 8.69 2.96
N THR A 201 -25.30 9.78 2.58
CA THR A 201 -23.95 9.80 2.03
C THR A 201 -23.09 10.69 2.89
N GLU A 202 -22.00 10.13 3.42
CA GLU A 202 -20.99 10.85 4.19
C GLU A 202 -19.64 10.74 3.48
N GLU A 203 -18.99 11.86 3.22
CA GLU A 203 -17.66 11.90 2.63
C GLU A 203 -16.70 12.62 3.59
N ASN A 204 -15.82 11.84 4.20
CA ASN A 204 -14.83 12.30 5.17
C ASN A 204 -13.50 12.56 4.46
N PHE A 205 -13.05 13.81 4.46
CA PHE A 205 -11.77 14.24 3.92
C PHE A 205 -10.73 14.30 5.03
N TYR A 206 -9.57 13.69 4.80
CA TYR A 206 -8.44 13.77 5.71
C TYR A 206 -7.22 14.32 5.00
N ASN A 207 -6.48 15.23 5.65
CA ASN A 207 -5.20 15.68 5.15
C ASN A 207 -4.21 16.09 6.25
N GLY A 208 -2.91 15.98 5.98
CA GLY A 208 -1.89 16.44 6.92
C GLY A 208 -0.47 16.11 6.47
N PHE A 209 0.50 16.76 7.12
CA PHE A 209 1.92 16.49 6.89
C PHE A 209 2.47 15.51 7.94
N ARG A 210 3.41 14.67 7.51
CA ARG A 210 4.19 13.79 8.38
C ARG A 210 5.66 13.85 8.02
N PHE A 211 6.52 13.87 9.03
CA PHE A 211 7.96 13.92 8.86
C PHE A 211 8.59 12.62 9.31
N GLY A 212 9.62 12.19 8.58
CA GLY A 212 10.38 10.99 8.88
C GLY A 212 11.87 11.20 8.72
N PHE A 213 12.66 10.39 9.41
CA PHE A 213 14.10 10.41 9.38
C PHE A 213 14.64 9.00 9.21
N GLY A 214 15.77 8.86 8.54
CA GLY A 214 16.44 7.58 8.45
C GLY A 214 17.95 7.70 8.35
N PHE A 215 18.64 6.63 8.69
CA PHE A 215 20.06 6.48 8.40
C PHE A 215 20.38 5.09 7.88
N GLN A 216 21.50 4.97 7.18
CA GLN A 216 22.11 3.71 6.79
C GLN A 216 23.60 3.76 7.10
N TYR A 217 24.13 2.68 7.67
CA TYR A 217 25.55 2.53 7.98
C TYR A 217 26.08 1.24 7.36
N ASP A 218 27.06 1.37 6.46
CA ASP A 218 27.78 0.25 5.89
C ASP A 218 28.89 -0.18 6.85
N ILE A 219 28.69 -1.31 7.52
CA ILE A 219 29.71 -1.88 8.40
C ILE A 219 30.90 -2.34 7.55
N ASN A 220 30.61 -2.92 6.40
CA ASN A 220 31.54 -3.34 5.36
C ASN A 220 30.75 -3.60 4.06
N ASP A 221 31.42 -4.11 3.02
CA ASP A 221 30.78 -4.41 1.72
C ASP A 221 29.68 -5.48 1.81
N THR A 222 29.69 -6.31 2.85
CA THR A 222 28.72 -7.38 3.07
C THR A 222 27.51 -6.90 3.87
N TYR A 223 27.71 -6.12 4.94
CA TYR A 223 26.68 -5.80 5.91
C TYR A 223 26.38 -4.30 5.98
N THR A 224 25.09 -3.99 5.93
CA THR A 224 24.57 -2.63 6.16
C THR A 224 23.42 -2.70 7.14
N ILE A 225 23.41 -1.77 8.08
CA ILE A 225 22.29 -1.56 8.99
C ILE A 225 21.54 -0.30 8.58
N GLY A 226 20.25 -0.28 8.85
CA GLY A 226 19.40 0.87 8.61
C GLY A 226 18.48 1.10 9.79
N PHE A 227 18.13 2.37 9.98
CA PHE A 227 17.12 2.81 10.92
C PHE A 227 16.21 3.80 10.24
N THR A 228 14.94 3.81 10.61
CA THR A 228 13.95 4.78 10.16
C THR A 228 12.97 5.11 11.28
N THR A 229 12.43 6.31 11.26
CA THR A 229 11.32 6.70 12.12
C THR A 229 10.41 7.68 11.40
N ASP A 230 9.10 7.50 11.55
CA ASP A 230 8.10 8.48 11.13
C ASP A 230 7.43 9.06 12.38
N LEU A 231 7.46 10.38 12.50
CA LEU A 231 6.95 11.08 13.67
C LEU A 231 5.42 10.95 13.77
N PRO A 232 4.86 10.96 14.99
CA PRO A 232 3.41 11.02 15.17
C PRO A 232 2.88 12.34 14.59
N THR A 233 1.68 12.28 14.00
CA THR A 233 1.01 13.45 13.43
C THR A 233 -0.50 13.33 13.57
N SER A 234 -1.20 14.44 13.38
CA SER A 234 -2.66 14.51 13.36
C SER A 234 -3.10 14.97 11.98
N LEU A 235 -3.96 14.19 11.34
CA LEU A 235 -4.61 14.54 10.09
C LEU A 235 -5.89 15.31 10.41
N ASN A 236 -6.07 16.46 9.78
CA ASN A 236 -7.28 17.26 9.92
C ASN A 236 -8.41 16.57 9.16
N GLY A 237 -9.57 16.44 9.81
CA GLY A 237 -10.76 15.81 9.25
C GLY A 237 -11.87 16.83 8.97
N SER A 238 -12.53 16.73 7.81
CA SER A 238 -13.78 17.43 7.52
C SER A 238 -14.78 16.52 6.82
N GLN A 239 -16.09 16.74 7.00
CA GLN A 239 -17.14 15.91 6.41
C GLN A 239 -18.10 16.73 5.54
N ASP A 240 -18.45 16.17 4.39
CA ASP A 240 -19.65 16.55 3.65
C ASP A 240 -20.72 15.46 3.88
N ARG A 241 -21.95 15.88 4.20
CA ARG A 241 -23.07 14.98 4.53
C ARG A 241 -24.31 15.33 3.72
N PHE A 242 -24.87 14.32 3.07
CA PHE A 242 -26.06 14.44 2.24
C PHE A 242 -27.09 13.39 2.64
N VAL A 243 -28.32 13.82 2.89
CA VAL A 243 -29.43 12.93 3.20
C VAL A 243 -30.57 13.20 2.23
N THR A 244 -30.90 12.19 1.42
CA THR A 244 -32.02 12.25 0.49
C THR A 244 -33.06 11.22 0.89
N LYS A 245 -34.31 11.67 1.03
CA LYS A 245 -35.47 10.83 1.35
C LYS A 245 -36.35 10.69 0.11
N THR A 246 -36.70 9.46 -0.23
CA THR A 246 -37.65 9.14 -1.29
C THR A 246 -38.91 8.50 -0.69
N LEU A 247 -40.06 9.09 -0.95
CA LEU A 247 -41.39 8.56 -0.60
C LEU A 247 -42.31 8.71 -1.80
N ASP A 248 -43.10 7.70 -2.14
CA ASP A 248 -44.01 7.71 -3.29
C ASP A 248 -43.33 8.11 -4.61
N PHE A 249 -42.09 7.64 -4.83
CA PHE A 249 -41.24 7.98 -5.99
C PHE A 249 -40.84 9.47 -6.10
N VAL A 250 -41.06 10.27 -5.05
CA VAL A 250 -40.61 11.66 -4.95
C VAL A 250 -39.39 11.73 -4.03
N ALA A 251 -38.25 12.16 -4.59
CA ALA A 251 -37.02 12.40 -3.84
C ALA A 251 -37.00 13.84 -3.31
N THR A 252 -36.59 13.98 -2.04
CA THR A 252 -36.47 15.26 -1.34
C THR A 252 -35.14 15.27 -0.59
N ASP A 253 -34.37 16.35 -0.75
CA ASP A 253 -33.14 16.55 0.03
C ASP A 253 -33.53 17.04 1.43
N GLU A 254 -33.26 16.21 2.44
CA GLU A 254 -33.54 16.53 3.85
C GLU A 254 -32.34 17.26 4.48
N GLU A 255 -31.12 16.92 4.06
CA GLU A 255 -29.89 17.50 4.60
C GLU A 255 -28.81 17.66 3.53
N SER A 256 -28.10 18.78 3.57
CA SER A 256 -26.95 19.06 2.72
C SER A 256 -25.97 19.95 3.48
N GLU A 257 -25.04 19.32 4.20
CA GLU A 257 -24.02 19.99 4.99
C GLU A 257 -22.65 19.76 4.36
N LYS A 258 -21.81 20.79 4.35
CA LYS A 258 -20.46 20.74 3.74
C LYS A 258 -19.43 21.35 4.65
N GLY A 259 -18.25 20.73 4.67
CA GLY A 259 -17.10 21.20 5.45
C GLY A 259 -17.36 21.21 6.95
N LEU A 260 -18.12 20.24 7.46
CA LEU A 260 -18.28 20.04 8.89
C LEU A 260 -16.94 19.62 9.49
N ASP A 261 -16.50 20.28 10.55
CA ASP A 261 -15.31 19.85 11.28
C ASP A 261 -15.60 18.53 12.00
N ILE A 262 -14.82 17.49 11.69
CA ILE A 262 -14.89 16.19 12.38
C ILE A 262 -13.59 15.95 13.17
N SER A 263 -13.60 14.88 13.97
CA SER A 263 -12.41 14.53 14.76
C SER A 263 -11.21 14.24 13.88
N ASN A 264 -10.05 14.78 14.27
CA ASN A 264 -8.79 14.49 13.61
C ASN A 264 -8.37 13.03 13.78
N PHE A 265 -7.68 12.49 12.78
CA PHE A 265 -7.09 11.14 12.84
C PHE A 265 -5.61 11.20 13.20
N LYS A 266 -5.20 10.49 14.25
CA LYS A 266 -3.82 10.52 14.77
C LYS A 266 -3.03 9.30 14.30
N LEU A 267 -1.89 9.55 13.68
CA LEU A 267 -0.93 8.53 13.28
C LEU A 267 0.15 8.36 14.35
N PRO A 268 0.62 7.12 14.59
CA PRO A 268 1.54 6.82 15.67
C PRO A 268 2.98 7.23 15.34
N LEU A 269 3.84 7.18 16.35
CA LEU A 269 5.28 7.06 16.13
C LEU A 269 5.57 5.68 15.52
N GLU A 270 6.32 5.67 14.41
CA GLU A 270 6.83 4.44 13.81
C GLU A 270 8.35 4.40 13.95
N ILE A 271 8.87 3.23 14.29
CA ILE A 271 10.30 2.98 14.45
C ILE A 271 10.65 1.70 13.70
N GLY A 272 11.70 1.73 12.88
CA GLY A 272 12.14 0.61 12.10
C GLY A 272 13.64 0.40 12.13
N PHE A 273 14.05 -0.85 12.16
CA PHE A 273 15.44 -1.30 12.05
C PHE A 273 15.55 -2.32 10.93
N GLY A 274 16.64 -2.27 10.17
CA GLY A 274 16.89 -3.21 9.09
C GLY A 274 18.34 -3.62 8.99
N VAL A 275 18.57 -4.82 8.48
CA VAL A 275 19.88 -5.36 8.15
C VAL A 275 19.84 -5.88 6.73
N ARG A 276 20.87 -5.56 5.95
CA ARG A 276 21.15 -6.15 4.66
C ARG A 276 22.45 -6.92 4.73
N ALA A 277 22.45 -8.12 4.15
CA ALA A 277 23.66 -8.93 3.97
C ALA A 277 23.86 -9.31 2.48
N LYS A 278 25.11 -9.27 2.01
CA LYS A 278 25.54 -9.79 0.70
C LYS A 278 26.58 -10.90 0.88
N PRO A 279 26.18 -12.11 1.33
CA PRO A 279 27.11 -13.16 1.73
C PRO A 279 27.92 -13.74 0.55
N MET A 280 27.42 -13.58 -0.67
CA MET A 280 28.11 -13.97 -1.90
C MET A 280 27.67 -13.09 -3.06
N ASN A 281 28.46 -13.08 -4.12
CA ASN A 281 28.14 -12.34 -5.33
C ASN A 281 26.76 -12.75 -5.87
N GLY A 282 25.90 -11.77 -6.12
CA GLY A 282 24.56 -11.99 -6.68
C GLY A 282 23.47 -12.36 -5.67
N LEU A 283 23.81 -12.63 -4.39
CA LEU A 283 22.82 -12.88 -3.33
C LEU A 283 22.75 -11.68 -2.38
N THR A 284 21.56 -11.12 -2.21
CA THR A 284 21.26 -10.08 -1.21
C THR A 284 20.14 -10.58 -0.31
N LEU A 285 20.34 -10.46 1.00
CA LEU A 285 19.34 -10.77 2.03
C LEU A 285 18.95 -9.48 2.76
N ASN A 286 17.70 -9.35 3.17
CA ASN A 286 17.22 -8.28 4.03
C ASN A 286 16.37 -8.83 5.18
N ILE A 287 16.52 -8.22 6.35
CA ILE A 287 15.73 -8.49 7.55
C ILE A 287 15.35 -7.14 8.13
N ASP A 288 14.05 -6.88 8.27
CA ASP A 288 13.55 -5.66 8.87
C ASP A 288 12.59 -5.96 10.03
N TYR A 289 12.63 -5.09 11.04
CA TYR A 289 11.68 -5.04 12.14
C TYR A 289 11.13 -3.62 12.24
N LYS A 290 9.80 -3.49 12.35
CA LYS A 290 9.13 -2.21 12.61
C LYS A 290 8.18 -2.33 13.78
N ARG A 291 8.04 -1.24 14.52
CA ARG A 291 7.09 -1.08 15.63
C ARG A 291 6.32 0.22 15.45
N ASN A 292 5.00 0.13 15.41
CA ASN A 292 4.11 1.28 15.32
C ASN A 292 3.36 1.42 16.64
N LEU A 293 3.54 2.55 17.33
CA LEU A 293 3.05 2.77 18.70
C LEU A 293 1.61 3.32 18.74
N TRP A 294 0.68 2.58 18.14
CA TRP A 294 -0.74 2.93 18.07
C TRP A 294 -1.40 3.15 19.43
N SER A 295 -0.96 2.48 20.50
CA SER A 295 -1.51 2.69 21.84
C SER A 295 -1.35 4.12 22.36
N THR A 296 -0.42 4.90 21.79
CA THR A 296 -0.15 6.30 22.16
C THR A 296 -1.04 7.31 21.43
N THR A 297 -1.82 6.88 20.44
CA THR A 297 -2.67 7.79 19.66
C THR A 297 -4.01 8.08 20.35
N ASP A 298 -4.41 7.25 21.32
CA ASP A 298 -5.74 7.25 21.95
C ASP A 298 -6.91 7.15 20.94
N GLN A 299 -6.63 6.70 19.71
CA GLN A 299 -7.65 6.51 18.68
C GLN A 299 -8.58 5.35 19.05
N ARG A 300 -9.87 5.53 18.75
CA ARG A 300 -10.91 4.53 18.94
C ARG A 300 -11.84 4.55 17.75
N ASP A 301 -12.33 3.38 17.43
CA ASP A 301 -13.45 3.16 16.52
C ASP A 301 -14.62 2.61 17.35
N GLU A 302 -15.86 2.67 16.85
CA GLU A 302 -17.06 2.31 17.64
C GLU A 302 -16.97 0.89 18.22
N ILE A 303 -16.38 -0.04 17.47
CA ILE A 303 -16.22 -1.45 17.85
C ILE A 303 -14.75 -1.94 17.81
N GLY A 304 -13.80 -1.04 17.55
CA GLY A 304 -12.39 -1.35 17.32
C GLY A 304 -11.43 -0.51 18.18
N LYS A 305 -10.39 -1.15 18.72
CA LYS A 305 -9.32 -0.47 19.46
C LYS A 305 -7.99 -0.60 18.72
N PHE A 306 -7.29 0.53 18.56
CA PHE A 306 -5.95 0.53 18.02
C PHE A 306 -4.93 0.02 19.05
N VAL A 307 -4.08 -0.91 18.63
CA VAL A 307 -3.06 -1.57 19.45
C VAL A 307 -1.71 -1.52 18.76
N ASP A 308 -0.63 -1.51 19.55
CA ASP A 308 0.71 -1.48 18.99
C ASP A 308 0.97 -2.64 18.03
N GLN A 309 1.61 -2.33 16.92
CA GLN A 309 1.83 -3.24 15.80
C GLN A 309 3.31 -3.54 15.64
N SER A 310 3.67 -4.81 15.51
CA SER A 310 5.01 -5.28 15.15
C SER A 310 4.98 -5.86 13.75
N ILE A 311 5.91 -5.45 12.90
CA ILE A 311 6.05 -5.96 11.54
C ILE A 311 7.45 -6.53 11.36
N ILE A 312 7.55 -7.78 10.92
CA ILE A 312 8.81 -8.45 10.59
C ILE A 312 8.81 -8.79 9.11
N SER A 313 9.88 -8.42 8.41
CA SER A 313 10.06 -8.72 6.99
C SER A 313 11.38 -9.43 6.76
N LEU A 314 11.34 -10.53 6.00
CA LEU A 314 12.50 -11.27 5.55
C LEU A 314 12.47 -11.33 4.02
N GLY A 315 13.58 -11.05 3.36
CA GLY A 315 13.66 -11.08 1.91
C GLY A 315 15.01 -11.57 1.40
N ALA A 316 14.98 -12.21 0.24
CA ALA A 316 16.15 -12.66 -0.50
C ALA A 316 16.01 -12.29 -1.97
N GLN A 317 17.08 -11.78 -2.55
CA GLN A 317 17.23 -11.52 -3.97
C GLN A 317 18.44 -12.27 -4.49
N TYR A 318 18.26 -13.06 -5.55
CA TYR A 318 19.32 -13.75 -6.25
C TYR A 318 19.39 -13.30 -7.72
N ARG A 319 20.61 -13.03 -8.19
CA ARG A 319 20.94 -12.81 -9.59
C ARG A 319 22.23 -13.56 -9.90
N ALA A 320 22.28 -14.30 -11.00
CA ALA A 320 23.43 -15.14 -11.31
C ALA A 320 24.75 -14.36 -11.49
N ARG A 321 24.71 -13.15 -12.08
CA ARG A 321 25.85 -12.22 -12.15
C ARG A 321 25.39 -10.77 -12.18
N GLU A 322 26.09 -9.88 -11.49
CA GLU A 322 25.75 -8.44 -11.45
C GLU A 322 25.81 -7.75 -12.83
N ARG A 323 26.60 -8.27 -13.78
CA ARG A 323 26.66 -7.81 -15.19
C ARG A 323 26.91 -8.99 -16.14
N GLY A 324 25.93 -9.87 -16.24
CA GLY A 324 26.00 -11.04 -17.12
C GLY A 324 26.03 -10.67 -18.60
N LEU A 325 26.82 -11.38 -19.41
CA LEU A 325 26.85 -11.20 -20.87
C LEU A 325 25.58 -11.79 -21.53
N LYS A 326 25.00 -12.83 -20.91
CA LYS A 326 23.76 -13.50 -21.34
C LYS A 326 22.58 -12.88 -20.62
N TYR A 327 21.44 -12.75 -21.32
CA TYR A 327 20.20 -12.18 -20.78
C TYR A 327 19.80 -12.82 -19.43
N TRP A 328 19.72 -14.15 -19.40
CA TRP A 328 19.31 -14.93 -18.22
C TRP A 328 20.19 -14.75 -16.98
N GLN A 329 21.43 -14.29 -17.16
CA GLN A 329 22.32 -14.03 -16.03
C GLN A 329 21.95 -12.74 -15.27
N ASN A 330 21.17 -11.87 -15.89
CA ASN A 330 20.73 -10.59 -15.32
C ASN A 330 19.29 -10.65 -14.78
N VAL A 331 18.57 -11.76 -14.97
CA VAL A 331 17.25 -11.98 -14.36
C VAL A 331 17.41 -12.09 -12.86
N GLU A 332 16.53 -11.39 -12.13
CA GLU A 332 16.52 -11.38 -10.67
C GLU A 332 15.38 -12.23 -10.14
N PHE A 333 15.67 -13.17 -9.25
CA PHE A 333 14.68 -13.95 -8.53
C PHE A 333 14.60 -13.43 -7.10
N ARG A 334 13.38 -13.29 -6.59
CA ARG A 334 13.12 -12.74 -5.26
C ARG A 334 12.10 -13.59 -4.53
N ALA A 335 12.29 -13.71 -3.24
CA ALA A 335 11.33 -14.30 -2.32
C ALA A 335 11.36 -13.55 -1.00
N GLY A 336 10.24 -13.51 -0.29
CA GLY A 336 10.17 -12.91 1.02
C GLY A 336 8.95 -13.31 1.81
N ILE A 337 9.04 -13.12 3.12
CA ILE A 337 7.99 -13.41 4.10
C ILE A 337 7.76 -12.13 4.90
N ASN A 338 6.51 -11.87 5.24
CA ASN A 338 6.12 -10.77 6.10
C ASN A 338 5.13 -11.25 7.15
N TYR A 339 5.37 -10.87 8.39
CA TYR A 339 4.45 -11.05 9.50
C TYR A 339 4.13 -9.68 10.08
N ASP A 340 2.86 -9.39 10.24
CA ASP A 340 2.32 -8.16 10.79
C ASP A 340 1.36 -8.55 11.92
N SER A 341 1.69 -8.17 13.16
CA SER A 341 0.87 -8.51 14.32
C SER A 341 -0.49 -7.80 14.36
N GLY A 342 -0.76 -6.91 13.42
CA GLY A 342 -1.99 -6.11 13.39
C GLY A 342 -1.91 -4.86 14.24
N TYR A 343 -2.67 -3.84 13.82
CA TYR A 343 -2.88 -2.60 14.59
C TYR A 343 -4.30 -2.46 15.13
N LEU A 344 -5.21 -3.36 14.75
CA LEU A 344 -6.61 -3.29 15.11
C LEU A 344 -7.02 -4.50 15.94
N LYS A 345 -7.60 -4.22 17.10
CA LYS A 345 -8.24 -5.20 17.97
C LYS A 345 -9.75 -5.02 17.91
N VAL A 346 -10.45 -6.04 17.46
CA VAL A 346 -11.93 -6.08 17.44
C VAL A 346 -12.38 -7.04 18.53
N ASN A 347 -13.15 -6.53 19.49
CA ASN A 347 -13.50 -7.27 20.71
C ASN A 347 -12.25 -7.77 21.49
N THR A 348 -12.01 -9.09 21.58
CA THR A 348 -10.86 -9.67 22.29
C THR A 348 -9.66 -9.96 21.40
N GLU A 349 -9.86 -10.04 20.08
CA GLU A 349 -8.88 -10.57 19.13
C GLU A 349 -8.21 -9.46 18.30
N VAL A 350 -6.91 -9.64 18.05
CA VAL A 350 -6.12 -8.75 17.20
C VAL A 350 -6.06 -9.33 15.79
N ILE A 351 -6.26 -8.49 14.77
CA ILE A 351 -6.25 -8.90 13.37
C ILE A 351 -4.81 -8.89 12.87
N ASP A 352 -4.12 -10.03 12.96
CA ASP A 352 -2.79 -10.20 12.41
C ASP A 352 -2.83 -10.61 10.93
N ASN A 353 -1.66 -10.58 10.31
CA ASN A 353 -1.48 -10.88 8.90
C ASN A 353 -0.13 -11.57 8.68
N TYR A 354 -0.15 -12.61 7.86
CA TYR A 354 1.05 -13.28 7.39
C TYR A 354 1.01 -13.43 5.87
N SER A 355 2.14 -13.19 5.22
CA SER A 355 2.24 -13.31 3.77
C SER A 355 3.58 -13.84 3.29
N PHE A 356 3.51 -14.58 2.19
CA PHE A 356 4.64 -15.02 1.40
C PHE A 356 4.60 -14.33 0.04
N SER A 357 5.77 -13.90 -0.42
CA SER A 357 5.96 -13.20 -1.70
C SER A 357 7.05 -13.87 -2.52
N ALA A 358 6.83 -13.92 -3.83
CA ALA A 358 7.82 -14.34 -4.81
C ALA A 358 7.78 -13.39 -6.01
N GLY A 359 8.91 -13.16 -6.66
CA GLY A 359 8.95 -12.27 -7.80
C GLY A 359 10.14 -12.45 -8.71
N ILE A 360 9.99 -11.95 -9.93
CA ILE A 360 10.99 -12.01 -10.98
C ILE A 360 11.18 -10.60 -11.55
N GLY A 361 12.44 -10.18 -11.66
CA GLY A 361 12.85 -8.96 -12.36
C GLY A 361 13.43 -9.30 -13.73
N PHE A 362 12.76 -8.88 -14.80
CA PHE A 362 13.19 -9.05 -16.18
C PHE A 362 13.92 -7.79 -16.66
N PRO A 363 15.21 -7.89 -17.04
CA PRO A 363 15.94 -6.76 -17.61
C PRO A 363 15.31 -6.34 -18.94
N ILE A 364 14.98 -5.06 -19.09
CA ILE A 364 14.38 -4.55 -20.34
C ILE A 364 15.44 -4.44 -21.46
N SER A 365 16.69 -4.21 -21.07
CA SER A 365 17.81 -4.19 -22.00
C SER A 365 19.00 -4.94 -21.42
N ARG A 366 19.86 -5.46 -22.29
CA ARG A 366 21.03 -6.26 -21.89
C ARG A 366 22.06 -5.48 -21.09
N SER A 367 22.21 -4.19 -21.36
CA SER A 367 23.23 -3.31 -20.76
C SER A 367 22.66 -2.26 -19.82
N GLY A 368 21.34 -2.10 -19.78
CA GLY A 368 20.67 -1.16 -18.88
C GLY A 368 20.34 -1.79 -17.54
N ASN A 369 19.91 -0.94 -16.61
CA ASN A 369 19.48 -1.35 -15.28
C ASN A 369 17.95 -1.30 -15.11
N SER A 370 17.23 -0.99 -16.19
CA SER A 370 15.78 -0.98 -16.21
C SER A 370 15.22 -2.41 -16.15
N MET A 371 14.19 -2.59 -15.32
CA MET A 371 13.59 -3.88 -14.99
C MET A 371 12.07 -3.80 -15.11
N LEU A 372 11.47 -4.84 -15.69
CA LEU A 372 10.07 -5.18 -15.47
C LEU A 372 10.00 -6.15 -14.29
N ASN A 373 9.44 -5.71 -13.17
CA ASN A 373 9.27 -6.53 -11.99
C ASN A 373 7.85 -7.07 -11.94
N ILE A 374 7.72 -8.39 -11.78
CA ILE A 374 6.44 -9.06 -11.55
C ILE A 374 6.56 -9.79 -10.24
N SER A 375 5.61 -9.62 -9.34
CA SER A 375 5.59 -10.33 -8.07
C SER A 375 4.20 -10.82 -7.72
N PHE A 376 4.16 -12.00 -7.12
CA PHE A 376 2.98 -12.61 -6.55
C PHE A 376 3.13 -12.66 -5.02
N THR A 377 2.11 -12.24 -4.29
CA THR A 377 2.04 -12.36 -2.84
C THR A 377 0.77 -13.09 -2.46
N SER A 378 0.87 -14.05 -1.56
CA SER A 378 -0.28 -14.75 -0.99
C SER A 378 -0.19 -14.67 0.52
N GLY A 379 -1.29 -14.35 1.17
CA GLY A 379 -1.33 -14.20 2.61
C GLY A 379 -2.73 -14.38 3.17
N GLN A 380 -2.81 -14.34 4.48
CA GLN A 380 -4.05 -14.39 5.22
C GLN A 380 -4.02 -13.32 6.30
N ARG A 381 -5.19 -12.71 6.52
CA ARG A 381 -5.46 -11.70 7.52
C ARG A 381 -6.65 -12.16 8.37
N GLY A 382 -6.54 -12.03 9.68
CA GLY A 382 -7.59 -12.42 10.62
C GLY A 382 -7.76 -13.94 10.78
N SER A 383 -8.80 -14.32 11.52
CA SER A 383 -9.11 -15.70 11.93
C SER A 383 -10.61 -15.96 11.82
N VAL A 384 -11.02 -17.23 11.66
CA VAL A 384 -12.44 -17.68 11.68
C VAL A 384 -12.99 -17.76 13.11
N GLU A 385 -12.18 -17.57 14.15
CA GLU A 385 -12.65 -17.70 15.52
C GLU A 385 -13.51 -16.50 15.97
N GLY A 386 -14.76 -16.78 16.37
CA GLY A 386 -15.67 -15.81 16.94
C GLY A 386 -16.41 -14.96 15.90
N ILE A 387 -16.25 -13.64 15.97
CA ILE A 387 -16.91 -12.64 15.10
C ILE A 387 -15.96 -12.14 13.99
N LEU A 388 -14.71 -12.63 13.98
CA LEU A 388 -13.72 -12.25 12.99
C LEU A 388 -13.98 -12.99 11.67
N ILE A 389 -13.60 -12.33 10.57
CA ILE A 389 -13.75 -12.85 9.22
C ILE A 389 -12.36 -13.22 8.73
N GLU A 390 -12.16 -14.47 8.30
CA GLU A 390 -10.91 -14.85 7.67
C GLU A 390 -10.85 -14.29 6.24
N GLU A 391 -9.77 -13.57 5.95
CA GLU A 391 -9.50 -13.03 4.62
C GLU A 391 -8.22 -13.66 4.08
N LYS A 392 -8.33 -14.38 2.96
CA LYS A 392 -7.18 -14.84 2.18
C LYS A 392 -7.01 -13.93 0.97
N PHE A 393 -5.85 -13.29 0.86
CA PHE A 393 -5.58 -12.35 -0.22
C PHE A 393 -4.45 -12.84 -1.12
N ASN A 394 -4.59 -12.57 -2.41
CA ASN A 394 -3.59 -12.84 -3.43
C ASN A 394 -3.35 -11.58 -4.24
N LEU A 395 -2.09 -11.15 -4.31
CA LEU A 395 -1.67 -9.91 -4.95
C LEU A 395 -0.78 -10.22 -6.14
N ILE A 396 -1.03 -9.54 -7.25
CA ILE A 396 -0.12 -9.48 -8.40
C ILE A 396 0.32 -8.02 -8.56
N ASN A 397 1.61 -7.77 -8.40
CA ASN A 397 2.19 -6.46 -8.69
C ASN A 397 3.02 -6.52 -9.97
N ILE A 398 2.88 -5.48 -10.79
CA ILE A 398 3.67 -5.26 -11.98
C ILE A 398 4.27 -3.86 -11.88
N ASN A 399 5.59 -3.77 -11.80
CA ASN A 399 6.31 -2.51 -11.74
C ASN A 399 7.28 -2.37 -12.92
N LEU A 400 7.16 -1.26 -13.62
CA LEU A 400 8.16 -0.82 -14.59
C LEU A 400 9.15 0.10 -13.90
N SER A 401 10.35 -0.42 -13.60
CA SER A 401 11.41 0.34 -12.97
C SER A 401 12.48 0.70 -13.98
N LEU A 402 12.57 1.97 -14.34
CA LEU A 402 13.51 2.51 -15.32
C LEU A 402 14.68 3.20 -14.62
N LYS A 403 15.87 3.00 -15.16
CA LYS A 403 17.07 3.72 -14.76
C LYS A 403 17.81 4.21 -15.99
N ASP A 404 18.11 5.50 -16.03
CA ASP A 404 18.91 6.09 -17.10
C ASP A 404 19.80 7.25 -16.58
N ILE A 405 20.64 7.78 -17.47
CA ILE A 405 21.64 8.80 -17.18
C ILE A 405 21.12 10.16 -17.67
N TRP A 406 21.16 11.17 -16.79
CA TRP A 406 20.87 12.56 -17.11
C TRP A 406 22.04 13.21 -17.88
N PHE A 407 21.73 14.06 -18.87
CA PHE A 407 22.68 14.96 -19.54
C PHE A 407 23.79 14.25 -20.33
N LYS A 408 23.51 13.07 -20.89
CA LYS A 408 24.41 12.46 -21.88
C LYS A 408 24.48 13.33 -23.13
N LYS A 409 25.55 14.13 -23.28
CA LYS A 409 25.83 14.84 -24.54
C LYS A 409 26.01 13.79 -25.64
N ILE A 410 25.05 13.71 -26.56
CA ILE A 410 25.13 12.86 -27.74
C ILE A 410 26.24 13.47 -28.62
N LYS A 411 27.34 12.74 -28.80
CA LYS A 411 28.36 13.13 -29.79
C LYS A 411 27.79 12.78 -31.16
N PHE A 412 27.54 13.80 -31.98
CA PHE A 412 27.40 13.61 -33.42
C PHE A 412 28.82 13.47 -33.99
N ASN A 413 29.10 12.36 -34.65
CA ASN A 413 30.32 12.15 -35.45
C ASN A 413 30.04 12.49 -36.90
#